data_AF-A0A520DWP7-F1
#
_entry.id   AF-A0A520DWP7-F1
#
_cell.length_a   1.000
_cell.length_b   1.000
_cell.length_c   1.000
_cell.angle_alpha   90.00
_cell.angle_beta   90.00
_cell.angle_gamma   90.00
#
_symmetry.space_group_name_H-M   'P 1'
#
loop_
_entity.id
_entity.type
_entity.pdbx_description
1 polymer ?
#
loop_
_entity_poly.entity_id
_entity_poly.type
_entity_poly.pdbx_seq_one_letter_code
_entity_poly.pdbx_strand_id
1 'polypeptide(L)'
;MSTTETIEDFYQNKFSFLPENLQNGVGHFNVFKLEDCLRDDSKQMSYNRRDFYKIALNRGHNIYHYADKSIEINGTALMFFNPLVPYTWELASGT
;
A
#
# COMPACT_ATOMS: atom_id res chain seq x y z
N MET A 1 12.58 -7.41 12.72
CA MET A 1 11.12 -7.66 12.64
C MET A 1 10.51 -6.42 12.01
N SER A 2 9.82 -6.51 10.89
CA SER A 2 9.10 -5.37 10.32
C SER A 2 7.94 -5.02 11.24
N THR A 3 7.81 -3.75 11.61
CA THR A 3 6.69 -3.23 12.39
C THR A 3 5.44 -3.22 11.53
N THR A 4 4.33 -3.73 12.06
CA THR A 4 3.02 -3.62 11.39
C THR A 4 2.60 -2.15 11.41
N GLU A 5 2.30 -1.58 10.25
CA GLU A 5 1.69 -0.25 10.11
C GLU A 5 0.18 -0.38 10.39
N THR A 6 -0.31 0.26 11.46
CA THR A 6 -1.75 0.31 11.73
C THR A 6 -2.46 1.28 10.78
N ILE A 7 -3.79 1.24 10.77
CA ILE A 7 -4.57 2.23 10.02
C ILE A 7 -4.35 3.66 10.57
N GLU A 8 -4.21 3.83 11.88
CA GLU A 8 -3.83 5.11 12.52
C GLU A 8 -2.44 5.55 12.04
N ASP A 9 -1.45 4.65 12.06
CA ASP A 9 -0.09 4.94 11.58
C ASP A 9 -0.10 5.39 10.13
N PHE A 10 -0.88 4.72 9.28
CA PHE A 10 -1.02 5.09 7.87
C PHE A 10 -1.51 6.54 7.72
N TYR A 11 -2.56 6.91 8.44
CA TYR A 11 -3.11 8.27 8.42
C TYR A 11 -2.12 9.32 8.92
N GLN A 12 -1.47 9.06 10.06
CA GLN A 12 -0.48 9.96 10.65
C GLN A 12 0.74 10.13 9.73
N ASN A 13 1.29 9.03 9.22
CA ASN A 13 2.52 9.04 8.44
C ASN A 13 2.33 9.63 7.04
N LYS A 14 1.18 9.38 6.41
CA LYS A 14 0.92 9.80 5.02
C LYS A 14 0.24 11.15 4.92
N PHE A 15 -0.68 11.46 5.83
CA PHE A 15 -1.54 12.65 5.72
C PHE A 15 -1.42 13.61 6.90
N SER A 16 -0.67 13.28 7.96
CA SER A 16 -0.54 14.10 9.18
C SER A 16 -1.89 14.47 9.82
N PHE A 17 -2.91 13.62 9.62
CA PHE A 17 -4.28 13.84 10.07
C PHE A 17 -4.92 12.49 10.40
N LEU A 18 -5.78 12.45 11.43
CA LEU A 18 -6.54 11.27 11.82
C LEU A 18 -8.06 11.53 11.70
N PRO A 19 -8.82 10.75 10.93
CA PRO A 19 -10.27 10.92 10.82
C PRO A 19 -10.98 10.64 12.15
N GLU A 20 -11.89 11.53 12.56
CA GLU A 20 -12.69 11.33 13.79
C GLU A 20 -13.56 10.07 13.73
N ASN A 21 -13.94 9.63 12.53
CA ASN A 21 -14.81 8.48 12.31
C ASN A 21 -14.07 7.15 12.16
N LEU A 22 -12.76 7.09 12.44
CA LEU A 22 -11.94 5.89 12.24
C LEU A 22 -12.49 4.64 12.94
N GLN A 23 -13.13 4.81 14.10
CA GLN A 23 -13.72 3.73 14.91
C GLN A 23 -15.26 3.75 14.92
N ASN A 24 -15.90 4.54 14.06
CA ASN A 24 -17.35 4.71 14.09
C ASN A 24 -18.06 3.74 13.12
N GLY A 25 -18.90 2.83 13.65
CA GLY A 25 -19.82 2.01 12.87
C GLY A 25 -19.29 0.62 12.49
N VAL A 26 -19.66 0.14 11.30
CA VAL A 26 -19.41 -1.26 10.83
C VAL A 26 -18.01 -1.44 10.22
N GLY A 27 -17.30 -0.34 9.95
CA GLY A 27 -15.92 -0.35 9.46
C GLY A 27 -15.51 0.96 8.80
N HIS A 28 -14.19 1.21 8.73
CA HIS A 28 -13.62 2.38 8.05
C HIS A 28 -13.20 2.04 6.62
N PHE A 29 -13.59 2.89 5.68
CA PHE A 29 -13.21 2.77 4.28
C PHE A 29 -12.85 4.15 3.72
N ASN A 30 -11.76 4.22 2.97
CA ASN A 30 -11.34 5.46 2.32
C ASN A 30 -10.60 5.18 1.01
N VAL A 31 -10.54 6.19 0.15
CA VAL A 31 -9.93 6.11 -1.17
C VAL A 31 -8.96 7.27 -1.34
N PHE A 32 -7.76 6.95 -1.81
CA PHE A 32 -6.69 7.92 -2.03
C PHE A 32 -6.10 7.72 -3.40
N LYS A 33 -5.54 8.79 -3.96
CA LYS A 33 -4.63 8.64 -5.09
C LYS A 33 -3.31 8.07 -4.59
N LEU A 34 -2.66 7.26 -5.44
CA LEU A 34 -1.43 6.59 -5.04
C LEU A 34 -0.31 7.62 -4.81
N GLU A 35 -0.22 8.63 -5.67
CA GLU A 35 0.73 9.73 -5.58
C GLU A 35 0.66 10.47 -4.24
N ASP A 36 -0.55 10.69 -3.69
CA ASP A 36 -0.73 11.34 -2.38
C ASP A 36 -0.22 10.46 -1.22
N CYS A 37 -0.06 9.15 -1.44
CA CYS A 37 0.46 8.20 -0.46
C CYS A 37 2.00 8.02 -0.56
N LEU A 38 2.64 8.55 -1.59
CA LEU A 38 4.08 8.50 -1.80
C LEU A 38 4.68 9.82 -1.27
N ARG A 39 5.40 9.79 -0.14
CA ARG A 39 6.18 10.96 0.31
C ARG A 39 7.50 11.00 -0.46
N ASP A 40 7.96 12.21 -0.81
CA ASP A 40 9.25 12.58 -1.44
C ASP A 40 10.22 11.40 -1.73
N ASP A 41 10.13 10.90 -2.95
CA ASP A 41 11.21 10.51 -3.87
C ASP A 41 12.36 9.55 -3.48
N SER A 42 12.43 8.88 -2.32
CA SER A 42 13.64 8.02 -2.13
C SER A 42 13.63 6.85 -1.17
N LYS A 43 12.58 6.61 -0.38
CA LYS A 43 12.54 5.38 0.43
C LYS A 43 11.77 4.30 -0.30
N GLN A 44 12.53 3.44 -0.98
CA GLN A 44 12.17 2.08 -1.35
C GLN A 44 11.13 1.59 -0.33
N MET A 45 9.89 1.37 -0.80
CA MET A 45 8.76 1.10 0.08
C MET A 45 9.15 -0.12 0.91
N SER A 46 9.47 0.11 2.19
CA SER A 46 9.96 -0.97 3.04
C SER A 46 8.86 -2.03 3.12
N TYR A 47 9.26 -3.29 3.24
CA TYR A 47 8.34 -4.43 3.39
C TYR A 47 7.44 -4.19 4.61
N ASN A 48 6.28 -3.57 4.38
CA ASN A 48 5.40 -3.10 5.44
C ASN A 48 4.17 -4.01 5.45
N ARG A 49 4.03 -4.74 6.55
CA ARG A 49 2.79 -5.42 6.86
C ARG A 49 1.80 -4.37 7.36
N ARG A 50 0.59 -4.37 6.82
CA ARG A 50 -0.51 -3.50 7.26
C ARG A 50 -1.55 -4.34 7.99
N ASP A 51 -2.17 -3.81 9.03
CA ASP A 51 -3.25 -4.50 9.74
C ASP A 51 -4.63 -4.34 9.09
N PHE A 52 -4.71 -3.59 7.99
CA PHE A 52 -5.92 -3.34 7.22
C PHE A 52 -5.89 -3.95 5.81
N TYR A 53 -7.08 -4.22 5.25
CA TYR A 53 -7.24 -4.62 3.86
C TYR A 53 -6.99 -3.43 2.92
N LYS A 54 -6.36 -3.68 1.77
CA LYS A 54 -6.10 -2.64 0.76
C LYS A 54 -6.53 -3.15 -0.61
N ILE A 55 -7.14 -2.26 -1.38
CA ILE A 55 -7.36 -2.43 -2.82
C ILE A 55 -6.52 -1.37 -3.53
N ALA A 56 -5.78 -1.74 -4.58
CA ALA A 56 -5.01 -0.78 -5.35
C ALA A 56 -5.22 -0.97 -6.85
N LEU A 57 -5.61 0.10 -7.52
CA LEU A 57 -5.63 0.21 -8.98
C LEU A 57 -4.33 0.87 -9.42
N ASN A 58 -3.49 0.14 -10.15
CA ASN A 58 -2.19 0.63 -10.62
C ASN A 58 -2.14 0.59 -12.14
N ARG A 59 -1.44 1.56 -12.72
CA ARG A 59 -1.15 1.62 -14.16
C ARG A 59 0.34 1.83 -14.35
N GLY A 60 0.94 1.10 -15.29
CA GLY A 60 2.36 1.19 -15.62
C GLY A 60 3.02 -0.19 -15.64
N HIS A 61 4.34 -0.17 -15.57
CA HIS A 61 5.17 -1.36 -15.63
C HIS A 61 5.79 -1.64 -14.26
N ASN A 62 5.24 -2.63 -13.57
CA ASN A 62 5.52 -2.92 -12.16
C ASN A 62 5.79 -4.41 -11.95
N ILE A 63 6.68 -4.73 -11.02
CA ILE A 63 6.89 -6.09 -10.52
C ILE A 63 6.39 -6.16 -9.08
N TYR A 64 5.45 -7.06 -8.82
CA TYR A 64 4.91 -7.32 -7.48
C TYR A 64 5.51 -8.60 -6.92
N HIS A 65 6.05 -8.53 -5.70
CA HIS A 65 6.63 -9.66 -5.01
C HIS A 65 5.79 -10.02 -3.78
N TYR A 66 5.40 -11.29 -3.67
CA TYR A 66 4.69 -11.81 -2.50
C TYR A 66 5.02 -13.29 -2.33
N ALA A 67 5.20 -13.73 -1.08
CA ALA A 67 5.68 -15.07 -0.77
C ALA A 67 6.93 -15.43 -1.60
N ASP A 68 6.86 -16.50 -2.39
CA ASP A 68 7.89 -17.02 -3.29
C ASP A 68 7.66 -16.62 -4.77
N LYS A 69 6.76 -15.67 -5.03
CA LYS A 69 6.31 -15.31 -6.38
C LYS A 69 6.63 -13.86 -6.72
N SER A 70 6.94 -13.65 -8.00
CA SER A 70 7.05 -12.33 -8.61
C SER A 70 6.15 -12.28 -9.84
N ILE A 71 5.34 -11.24 -9.94
CA ILE A 71 4.44 -11.01 -11.08
C ILE A 71 4.79 -9.65 -11.69
N GLU A 72 5.25 -9.69 -12.93
CA GLU A 72 5.46 -8.51 -13.75
C GLU A 72 4.16 -8.16 -14.49
N ILE A 73 3.75 -6.89 -14.41
CA ILE A 73 2.57 -6.37 -15.09
C ILE A 73 2.96 -5.09 -15.83
N ASN A 74 2.76 -5.09 -17.14
CA ASN A 74 2.83 -3.89 -17.98
C ASN A 74 1.41 -3.54 -18.46
N GLY A 75 0.77 -2.60 -17.78
CA GLY A 75 -0.61 -2.21 -18.10
C GLY A 75 -1.40 -1.77 -16.86
N THR A 76 -2.68 -2.13 -16.81
CA THR A 76 -3.56 -1.80 -15.68
C THR A 76 -3.81 -3.04 -14.81
N ALA A 77 -3.63 -2.92 -13.51
CA ALA A 77 -3.88 -3.98 -12.53
C ALA A 77 -4.77 -3.50 -11.39
N LEU A 78 -5.76 -4.33 -11.01
CA LEU A 78 -6.50 -4.20 -9.76
C LEU A 78 -6.04 -5.29 -8.80
N MET A 79 -5.48 -4.90 -7.66
CA MET A 79 -4.91 -5.82 -6.68
C MET A 79 -5.63 -5.74 -5.34
N PHE A 80 -5.75 -6.89 -4.69
CA PHE A 80 -6.33 -7.05 -3.36
C PHE A 80 -5.25 -7.53 -2.40
N PHE A 81 -5.03 -6.78 -1.33
CA PHE A 81 -4.04 -7.07 -0.30
C PHE A 81 -4.75 -7.38 1.02
N ASN A 82 -4.17 -8.31 1.79
CA ASN A 82 -4.68 -8.70 3.10
C ASN A 82 -3.58 -8.60 4.18
N PRO A 83 -3.94 -8.45 5.47
CA PRO A 83 -2.97 -8.32 6.57
C PRO A 83 -2.06 -9.53 6.84
N LEU A 84 -2.34 -10.69 6.23
CA LEU A 84 -1.62 -11.94 6.46
C LEU A 84 -0.51 -12.17 5.43
N VAL A 85 -0.62 -11.57 4.25
CA VAL A 85 0.32 -11.77 3.13
C VAL A 85 1.15 -10.51 2.94
N PRO A 86 2.43 -10.51 3.34
CA PRO A 86 3.29 -9.37 3.11
C PRO A 86 3.67 -9.31 1.62
N TYR A 87 3.86 -8.10 1.11
CA TYR A 87 4.20 -7.85 -0.28
C TYR A 87 5.16 -6.67 -0.40
N THR A 88 5.85 -6.60 -1.53
CA THR A 88 6.51 -5.38 -2.00
C THR A 88 6.28 -5.22 -3.49
N TRP A 89 6.59 -4.05 -4.02
CA TRP A 89 6.56 -3.79 -5.45
C TRP A 89 7.70 -2.86 -5.84
N GLU A 90 8.13 -3.01 -7.07
CA GLU A 90 9.11 -2.14 -7.71
C GLU A 90 8.64 -1.79 -9.12
N LEU A 91 9.13 -0.66 -9.61
CA LEU A 91 8.99 -0.34 -11.03
C LEU A 91 9.83 -1.35 -11.81
N ALA A 92 9.24 -1.98 -12.82
CA ALA A 92 9.92 -2.89 -13.72
C ALA A 92 10.80 -2.10 -14.71
N SER A 93 11.70 -1.25 -14.19
CA SER A 93 12.68 -0.48 -14.96
C SER A 93 12.13 0.28 -16.18
N GLY A 94 11.81 1.56 -16.01
CA GLY A 94 12.22 2.53 -17.03
C GLY A 94 13.72 2.79 -16.83
N THR A 95 14.52 2.65 -17.88
CA THR A 95 15.91 3.17 -17.90
C THR A 95 15.90 4.68 -17.79
#